data_AF-A0A2D4GV97-F1
#
_entry.id   AF-A0A2D4GV97-F1
#
_cell.length_a   1.000
_cell.length_b   1.000
_cell.length_c   1.000
_cell.angle_alpha   90.00
_cell.angle_beta   90.00
_cell.angle_gamma   90.00
#
_symmetry.space_group_name_H-M   'P 1'
#
loop_
_entity.id
_entity.type
_entity.pdbx_description
1 polymer ?
#
loop_
_entity_poly.entity_id
_entity_poly.type
_entity_poly.pdbx_seq_one_letter_code
_entity_poly.pdbx_strand_id
1 'polypeptide(L)'
;MDSLKELDQRLFEIYIELKADPIVGSLEPGIYAGYFDWKDCLPPTGVRNYLKEALVHIIAVHAEVFTISKELVPRVLSRIVEAVAEELSRLMQCVSSFSRNGALQARLEICALRDSVSVFLTSESNSSFKQALEALPQLSSGADKKLLEELLNIFKSSMQFQLTCFQAASSRMVKT
;
A
#
# COMPACT_ATOMS: atom_id res chain seq x y z
N MET A 1 14.87 -32.28 -10.02
CA MET A 1 14.34 -30.96 -10.44
C MET A 1 13.36 -30.42 -9.41
N ASP A 2 12.55 -31.26 -8.77
CA ASP A 2 11.59 -30.83 -7.74
C ASP A 2 12.26 -30.24 -6.49
N SER A 3 13.35 -30.83 -6.02
CA SER A 3 14.10 -30.32 -4.86
C SER A 3 14.69 -28.91 -5.07
N LEU A 4 15.02 -28.54 -6.31
CA LEU A 4 15.53 -27.19 -6.62
C LEU A 4 14.41 -26.16 -6.63
N LYS A 5 13.24 -26.52 -7.17
CA LYS A 5 12.05 -25.65 -7.15
C LYS A 5 11.54 -25.43 -5.73
N GLU A 6 11.55 -26.46 -4.91
CA GLU A 6 11.19 -26.38 -3.49
C GLU A 6 12.15 -25.47 -2.72
N LEU A 7 13.45 -25.58 -2.98
CA LEU A 7 14.45 -24.70 -2.39
C LEU A 7 14.25 -23.24 -2.84
N ASP A 8 14.03 -22.98 -4.13
CA ASP A 8 13.73 -21.62 -4.64
C ASP A 8 12.51 -21.03 -3.95
N GLN A 9 11.41 -21.80 -3.87
CA GLN A 9 10.18 -21.35 -3.24
C GLN A 9 10.39 -21.02 -1.76
N ARG A 10 11.09 -21.88 -1.02
CA ARG A 10 11.36 -21.66 0.40
C ARG A 10 12.27 -20.45 0.64
N LEU A 11 13.32 -20.28 -0.17
CA LEU A 11 14.19 -19.10 -0.10
C LEU A 11 13.43 -17.82 -0.41
N PHE A 12 12.54 -17.88 -1.41
CA PHE A 12 11.69 -16.77 -1.77
C PHE A 12 10.74 -16.39 -0.64
N GLU A 13 10.04 -17.36 -0.03
CA GLU A 13 9.14 -17.12 1.11
C GLU A 13 9.88 -16.47 2.30
N ILE A 14 11.03 -17.02 2.68
CA ILE A 14 11.87 -16.45 3.76
C ILE A 14 12.28 -15.01 3.44
N TYR A 15 12.65 -14.73 2.18
CA TYR A 15 13.00 -13.37 1.77
C TYR A 15 11.79 -12.43 1.84
N ILE A 16 10.60 -12.89 1.44
CA ILE A 16 9.37 -12.10 1.54
C ILE A 16 9.07 -11.78 3.00
N GLU A 17 9.08 -12.76 3.91
CA GLU A 17 8.85 -12.54 5.34
C GLU A 17 9.82 -11.48 5.90
N LEU A 18 11.12 -11.65 5.62
CA LEU A 18 12.16 -10.71 6.06
C LEU A 18 11.92 -9.26 5.62
N LYS A 19 11.33 -9.07 4.43
CA LYS A 19 11.09 -7.72 3.87
C LYS A 19 9.70 -7.17 4.16
N ALA A 20 8.68 -8.02 4.22
CA ALA A 20 7.29 -7.61 4.42
C ALA A 20 6.99 -7.35 5.90
N ASP A 21 7.47 -8.20 6.81
CA ASP A 21 7.13 -8.14 8.24
C ASP A 21 7.44 -6.77 8.88
N PRO A 22 8.60 -6.13 8.63
CA PRO A 22 8.86 -4.80 9.18
C PRO A 22 7.92 -3.72 8.63
N ILE A 23 7.52 -3.83 7.36
CA ILE A 23 6.61 -2.86 6.72
C ILE A 23 5.22 -3.02 7.31
N VAL A 24 4.71 -4.26 7.32
CA VAL A 24 3.42 -4.65 7.90
C VAL A 24 3.35 -4.27 9.37
N GLY A 25 4.35 -4.65 10.16
CA GLY A 25 4.42 -4.37 11.60
C GLY A 25 4.51 -2.88 11.96
N SER A 26 4.88 -2.03 11.01
CA SER A 26 4.89 -0.57 11.20
C SER A 26 3.54 0.11 10.95
N LEU A 27 2.60 -0.56 10.25
CA LEU A 27 1.32 0.05 9.85
C LEU A 27 0.43 0.35 11.06
N GLU A 28 0.22 -0.62 11.94
CA GLU A 28 -0.67 -0.46 13.10
C GLU A 28 -0.16 0.62 14.08
N PRO A 29 1.11 0.60 14.54
CA PRO A 29 1.64 1.68 15.35
C PRO A 29 1.59 3.05 14.63
N GLY A 30 1.82 3.06 13.31
CA GLY A 30 1.77 4.27 12.50
C GLY A 30 0.37 4.89 12.38
N ILE A 31 -0.68 4.05 12.27
CA ILE A 31 -2.07 4.51 12.23
C ILE A 31 -2.47 5.19 13.54
N TYR A 32 -2.10 4.61 14.67
CA TYR A 32 -2.49 5.08 16.01
C TYR A 32 -1.47 6.04 16.65
N ALA A 33 -0.42 6.42 15.92
CA ALA A 33 0.57 7.38 16.37
C ALA A 33 -0.11 8.71 16.77
N GLY A 34 0.32 9.26 17.91
CA GLY A 34 -0.24 10.51 18.44
C GLY A 34 -1.67 10.40 18.96
N TYR A 35 -2.10 9.21 19.42
CA TYR A 35 -3.45 8.94 19.94
C TYR A 35 -4.56 9.16 18.91
N PHE A 36 -4.28 8.91 17.64
CA PHE A 36 -5.26 9.05 16.58
C PHE A 36 -6.46 8.11 16.78
N ASP A 37 -7.68 8.65 16.65
CA ASP A 37 -8.93 7.89 16.71
C ASP A 37 -9.78 8.13 15.45
N TRP A 38 -10.19 7.04 14.79
CA TRP A 38 -11.09 7.07 13.64
C TRP A 38 -12.45 7.71 13.94
N LYS A 39 -12.88 7.67 15.21
CA LYS A 39 -14.15 8.25 15.70
C LYS A 39 -14.08 9.76 15.95
N ASP A 40 -12.89 10.29 16.19
CA ASP A 40 -12.65 11.71 16.46
C ASP A 40 -11.54 12.24 15.54
N CYS A 41 -11.79 12.14 14.24
CA CYS A 41 -10.85 12.55 13.22
C CYS A 41 -11.12 13.99 12.78
N LEU A 42 -10.08 14.81 12.83
CA LEU A 42 -10.09 16.12 12.19
C LEU A 42 -10.26 15.99 10.67
N PRO A 43 -10.71 17.05 9.96
CA PRO A 43 -10.78 17.03 8.51
C PRO A 43 -9.45 16.60 7.88
N PRO A 44 -9.46 15.66 6.92
CA PRO A 44 -8.26 15.21 6.22
C PRO A 44 -7.50 16.36 5.57
N THR A 45 -6.21 16.47 5.87
CA THR A 45 -5.30 17.44 5.24
C THR A 45 -4.37 16.79 4.20
N GLY A 46 -4.35 15.46 4.14
CA GLY A 46 -3.55 14.69 3.22
C GLY A 46 -3.26 13.29 3.75
N VAL A 47 -2.47 12.55 2.98
CA VAL A 47 -1.96 11.24 3.39
C VAL A 47 -0.97 11.40 4.54
N ARG A 48 -1.16 10.65 5.64
CA ARG A 48 -0.30 10.72 6.83
C ARG A 48 1.07 10.08 6.58
N ASN A 49 2.05 10.46 7.40
CA ASN A 49 3.45 10.09 7.19
C ASN A 49 3.74 8.60 7.28
N TYR A 50 3.05 7.86 8.16
CA TYR A 50 3.26 6.41 8.29
C TYR A 50 3.09 5.68 6.94
N LEU A 51 2.12 6.11 6.11
CA LEU A 51 1.89 5.50 4.81
C LEU A 51 2.96 5.90 3.79
N LYS A 52 3.47 7.14 3.88
CA LYS A 52 4.60 7.60 3.06
C LYS A 52 5.87 6.83 3.39
N GLU A 53 6.11 6.57 4.67
CA GLU A 53 7.22 5.74 5.15
C GLU A 53 7.09 4.30 4.68
N ALA A 54 5.90 3.70 4.76
CA ALA A 54 5.65 2.37 4.19
C ALA A 54 5.96 2.32 2.69
N LEU A 55 5.52 3.33 1.91
CA LEU A 55 5.86 3.42 0.48
C LEU A 55 7.37 3.55 0.25
N VAL A 56 8.08 4.34 1.05
CA VAL A 56 9.54 4.47 0.97
C VAL A 56 10.23 3.14 1.28
N HIS A 57 9.74 2.36 2.27
CA HIS A 57 10.28 1.03 2.54
C HIS A 57 10.03 0.05 1.39
N ILE A 58 8.85 0.07 0.76
CA ILE A 58 8.57 -0.73 -0.44
C ILE A 58 9.52 -0.31 -1.59
N ILE A 59 9.79 0.99 -1.77
CA ILE A 59 10.75 1.49 -2.76
C ILE A 59 12.17 0.99 -2.44
N ALA A 60 12.55 0.94 -1.16
CA ALA A 60 13.86 0.42 -0.76
C ALA A 60 14.02 -1.07 -1.14
N VAL A 61 12.97 -1.88 -0.93
CA VAL A 61 12.97 -3.29 -1.37
C VAL A 61 13.03 -3.38 -2.89
N HIS A 62 12.25 -2.56 -3.61
CA HIS A 62 12.35 -2.47 -5.07
C HIS A 62 13.78 -2.18 -5.53
N ALA A 63 14.44 -1.18 -4.95
CA ALA A 63 15.80 -0.81 -5.30
C ALA A 63 16.80 -1.96 -5.03
N GLU A 64 16.69 -2.61 -3.87
CA GLU A 64 17.52 -3.76 -3.52
C GLU A 64 17.39 -4.90 -4.55
N VAL A 65 16.17 -5.34 -4.83
CA VAL A 65 15.92 -6.43 -5.79
C VAL A 65 16.36 -6.03 -7.20
N PHE A 66 16.04 -4.81 -7.62
CA PHE A 66 16.39 -4.30 -8.95
C PHE A 66 17.90 -4.28 -9.21
N THR A 67 18.72 -4.03 -8.17
CA THR A 67 20.18 -4.04 -8.29
C THR A 67 20.76 -5.44 -8.53
N ILE A 68 20.03 -6.48 -8.10
CA ILE A 68 20.43 -7.89 -8.25
C ILE A 68 19.85 -8.47 -9.54
N SER A 69 18.53 -8.40 -9.69
CA SER A 69 17.82 -8.86 -10.89
C SER A 69 16.49 -8.14 -11.08
N LYS A 70 16.36 -7.46 -12.22
CA LYS A 70 15.15 -6.72 -12.60
C LYS A 70 13.95 -7.63 -12.82
N GLU A 71 14.19 -8.87 -13.23
CA GLU A 71 13.14 -9.86 -13.51
C GLU A 71 12.45 -10.36 -12.23
N LEU A 72 13.14 -10.28 -11.08
CA LEU A 72 12.57 -10.68 -9.79
C LEU A 72 11.70 -9.59 -9.17
N VAL A 73 11.81 -8.34 -9.62
CA VAL A 73 11.09 -7.19 -9.03
C VAL A 73 9.58 -7.41 -9.03
N PRO A 74 8.91 -7.79 -10.14
CA PRO A 74 7.47 -8.00 -10.11
C PRO A 74 7.06 -9.11 -9.15
N ARG A 75 7.79 -10.24 -9.14
CA ARG A 75 7.53 -11.39 -8.26
C ARG A 75 7.62 -10.99 -6.78
N VAL A 76 8.66 -10.26 -6.39
CA VAL A 76 8.85 -9.84 -4.99
C VAL A 76 7.84 -8.78 -4.58
N LEU A 77 7.70 -7.72 -5.38
CA LEU A 77 6.90 -6.55 -5.01
C LEU A 77 5.41 -6.90 -4.94
N SER A 78 4.91 -7.79 -5.80
CA SER A 78 3.54 -8.28 -5.71
C SER A 78 3.25 -8.97 -4.38
N ARG A 79 4.15 -9.83 -3.89
CA ARG A 79 3.98 -10.49 -2.58
C ARG A 79 4.01 -9.51 -1.41
N ILE A 80 4.88 -8.49 -1.48
CA ILE A 80 4.93 -7.44 -0.44
C ILE A 80 3.64 -6.61 -0.45
N VAL A 81 3.16 -6.24 -1.65
CA VAL A 81 1.91 -5.50 -1.80
C VAL A 81 0.71 -6.29 -1.29
N GLU A 82 0.67 -7.60 -1.52
CA GLU A 82 -0.35 -8.49 -0.95
C GLU A 82 -0.34 -8.46 0.58
N ALA A 83 0.81 -8.65 1.22
CA ALA A 83 0.94 -8.63 2.68
C ALA A 83 0.52 -7.26 3.28
N VAL A 84 0.95 -6.15 2.67
CA VAL A 84 0.59 -4.80 3.12
C VAL A 84 -0.91 -4.54 2.92
N ALA A 85 -1.50 -4.98 1.81
CA ALA A 85 -2.92 -4.81 1.53
C ALA A 85 -3.79 -5.66 2.48
N GLU A 86 -3.38 -6.89 2.76
CA GLU A 86 -4.03 -7.78 3.72
C GLU A 86 -4.02 -7.18 5.12
N GLU A 87 -2.87 -6.70 5.59
CA GLU A 87 -2.77 -6.08 6.91
C GLU A 87 -3.62 -4.80 7.00
N LEU A 88 -3.59 -3.96 5.97
CA LEU A 88 -4.43 -2.76 5.94
C LEU A 88 -5.92 -3.13 5.99
N SER A 89 -6.33 -4.18 5.27
CA SER A 89 -7.69 -4.71 5.32
C SER A 89 -8.07 -5.20 6.72
N ARG A 90 -7.19 -5.97 7.37
CA ARG A 90 -7.39 -6.45 8.75
C ARG A 90 -7.58 -5.26 9.70
N LEU A 91 -6.71 -4.27 9.62
CA LEU A 91 -6.75 -3.08 10.48
C LEU A 91 -8.05 -2.29 10.31
N MET A 92 -8.54 -2.11 9.07
CA MET A 92 -9.82 -1.42 8.83
C MET A 92 -11.00 -2.20 9.40
N GLN A 93 -10.99 -3.53 9.32
CA GLN A 93 -12.04 -4.38 9.87
C GLN A 93 -12.06 -4.41 11.40
N CYS A 94 -10.92 -4.16 12.05
CA CYS A 94 -10.84 -4.04 13.51
C CYS A 94 -11.36 -2.70 14.04
N VAL A 95 -11.60 -1.69 13.19
CA VAL A 95 -12.10 -0.38 13.63
C VAL A 95 -13.58 -0.49 14.01
N SER A 96 -13.90 -0.19 15.26
CA SER A 96 -15.27 -0.32 15.78
C SER A 96 -16.28 0.67 15.18
N SER A 97 -15.85 1.89 14.85
CA SER A 97 -16.69 2.86 14.13
C SER A 97 -15.85 3.98 13.53
N PHE A 98 -16.36 4.62 12.49
CA PHE A 98 -15.73 5.75 11.83
C PHE A 98 -16.58 7.02 11.97
N SER A 99 -15.94 8.15 12.23
CA SER A 99 -16.52 9.46 11.92
C SER A 99 -16.56 9.68 10.40
N ARG A 100 -17.29 10.72 9.95
CA ARG A 100 -17.28 11.13 8.53
C ARG A 100 -15.87 11.43 8.02
N ASN A 101 -15.11 12.20 8.79
CA ASN A 101 -13.73 12.56 8.45
C ASN A 101 -12.78 11.35 8.55
N GLY A 102 -12.98 10.46 9.53
CA GLY A 102 -12.19 9.24 9.67
C GLY A 102 -12.40 8.29 8.49
N ALA A 103 -13.64 8.11 8.04
CA ALA A 103 -13.96 7.35 6.83
C ALA A 103 -13.33 7.97 5.57
N LEU A 104 -13.31 9.30 5.48
CA LEU A 104 -12.66 10.01 4.39
C LEU A 104 -11.13 9.85 4.43
N GLN A 105 -10.50 9.97 5.60
CA GLN A 105 -9.06 9.77 5.79
C GLN A 105 -8.65 8.34 5.44
N ALA A 106 -9.38 7.33 5.93
CA ALA A 106 -9.11 5.93 5.63
C ALA A 106 -9.21 5.65 4.12
N ARG A 107 -10.25 6.19 3.47
CA ARG A 107 -10.42 6.03 2.02
C ARG A 107 -9.31 6.72 1.23
N LEU A 108 -8.90 7.91 1.64
CA LEU A 108 -7.75 8.63 1.07
C LEU A 108 -6.49 7.77 1.13
N GLU A 109 -6.21 7.19 2.29
CA GLU A 109 -5.00 6.40 2.52
C GLU A 109 -5.01 5.09 1.75
N ILE A 110 -6.12 4.35 1.75
CA ILE A 110 -6.27 3.11 0.97
C ILE A 110 -6.11 3.39 -0.53
N CYS A 111 -6.78 4.43 -1.05
CA CYS A 111 -6.66 4.80 -2.46
C CYS A 111 -5.24 5.27 -2.81
N ALA A 112 -4.62 6.06 -1.96
CA ALA A 112 -3.25 6.54 -2.17
C ALA A 112 -2.26 5.38 -2.27
N LEU A 113 -2.32 4.41 -1.34
CA LEU A 113 -1.48 3.23 -1.38
C LEU A 113 -1.73 2.40 -2.64
N ARG A 114 -2.98 2.01 -2.90
CA ARG A 114 -3.37 1.18 -4.03
C ARG A 114 -2.93 1.80 -5.37
N ASP A 115 -3.18 3.09 -5.57
CA ASP A 115 -2.80 3.80 -6.78
C ASP A 115 -1.26 3.84 -6.95
N SER A 116 -0.54 4.05 -5.85
CA SER A 116 0.93 4.12 -5.83
C SER A 116 1.58 2.81 -6.26
N VAL A 117 1.03 1.67 -5.84
CA VAL A 117 1.57 0.33 -6.12
C VAL A 117 0.84 -0.40 -7.24
N SER A 118 0.06 0.34 -8.05
CA SER A 118 -0.85 -0.20 -9.07
C SER A 118 -0.22 -1.21 -10.04
N VAL A 119 1.07 -1.03 -10.37
CA VAL A 119 1.84 -1.90 -11.27
C VAL A 119 2.06 -3.30 -10.71
N PHE A 120 2.02 -3.46 -9.38
CA PHE A 120 2.31 -4.72 -8.68
C PHE A 120 1.06 -5.38 -8.09
N LEU A 121 -0.13 -4.85 -8.40
CA LEU A 121 -1.38 -5.42 -7.90
C LEU A 121 -1.62 -6.81 -8.48
N THR A 122 -2.12 -7.69 -7.63
CA THR A 122 -2.57 -9.04 -7.97
C THR A 122 -4.07 -9.17 -7.71
N SER A 123 -4.64 -10.34 -8.01
CA SER A 123 -6.04 -10.61 -7.64
C SER A 123 -6.23 -10.60 -6.12
N GLU A 124 -5.25 -11.09 -5.36
CA GLU A 124 -5.29 -11.14 -3.90
C GLU A 124 -5.22 -9.73 -3.31
N SER A 125 -4.23 -8.92 -3.70
CA SER A 125 -4.10 -7.56 -3.19
C SER A 125 -5.31 -6.69 -3.55
N ASN A 126 -5.85 -6.84 -4.76
CA ASN A 126 -7.09 -6.15 -5.16
C ASN A 126 -8.28 -6.55 -4.28
N SER A 127 -8.40 -7.84 -3.94
CA SER A 127 -9.44 -8.32 -3.04
C SER A 127 -9.30 -7.69 -1.65
N SER A 128 -8.08 -7.68 -1.09
CA SER A 128 -7.82 -7.06 0.22
C SER A 128 -8.11 -5.55 0.23
N PHE A 129 -7.69 -4.80 -0.80
CA PHE A 129 -8.04 -3.38 -0.91
C PHE A 129 -9.54 -3.14 -1.04
N LYS A 130 -10.25 -4.02 -1.77
CA LYS A 130 -11.70 -3.94 -1.90
C LYS A 130 -12.38 -4.18 -0.55
N GLN A 131 -11.98 -5.21 0.17
CA GLN A 131 -12.48 -5.52 1.51
C GLN A 131 -12.22 -4.35 2.49
N ALA A 132 -11.03 -3.76 2.45
CA ALA A 132 -10.69 -2.59 3.25
C ALA A 132 -11.62 -1.41 2.98
N LEU A 133 -11.96 -1.16 1.70
CA LEU A 133 -12.88 -0.08 1.30
C LEU A 133 -14.35 -0.38 1.64
N GLU A 134 -14.75 -1.64 1.65
CA GLU A 134 -16.08 -2.12 2.03
C GLU A 134 -16.32 -2.03 3.54
N ALA A 135 -15.27 -2.12 4.35
CA ALA A 135 -15.34 -1.87 5.80
C ALA A 135 -15.64 -0.40 6.15
N LEU A 136 -15.45 0.53 5.20
CA LEU A 136 -15.66 1.96 5.43
C LEU A 136 -17.10 2.41 5.13
N PRO A 137 -17.66 3.35 5.91
CA PRO A 137 -18.93 4.00 5.57
C PRO A 137 -18.90 4.64 4.17
N GLN A 138 -20.03 4.57 3.46
CA GLN A 138 -20.16 5.13 2.11
C GLN A 138 -20.08 6.66 2.12
N LEU A 139 -19.39 7.23 1.13
CA LEU A 139 -19.36 8.68 0.91
C LEU A 139 -20.63 9.11 0.16
N SER A 140 -21.55 9.75 0.88
CA SER A 140 -22.84 10.21 0.34
C SER A 140 -22.74 11.60 -0.31
N SER A 141 -21.74 12.42 0.04
CA SER A 141 -21.62 13.80 -0.43
C SER A 141 -20.68 13.93 -1.64
N GLY A 142 -21.11 14.67 -2.66
CA GLY A 142 -20.25 15.05 -3.80
C GLY A 142 -19.06 15.92 -3.39
N ALA A 143 -19.20 16.72 -2.32
CA ALA A 143 -18.10 17.53 -1.79
C ALA A 143 -16.97 16.65 -1.22
N ASP A 144 -17.32 15.54 -0.55
CA ASP A 144 -16.32 14.63 0.04
C ASP A 144 -15.54 13.89 -1.05
N LYS A 145 -16.21 13.53 -2.16
CA LYS A 145 -15.53 12.94 -3.33
C LYS A 145 -14.55 13.94 -3.96
N LYS A 146 -14.96 15.21 -4.10
CA LYS A 146 -14.08 16.25 -4.64
C LYS A 146 -12.86 16.50 -3.74
N LEU A 147 -13.07 16.57 -2.42
CA LEU A 147 -11.97 16.73 -1.46
C LEU A 147 -11.01 15.53 -1.50
N LEU A 148 -11.53 14.31 -1.59
CA LEU A 148 -10.72 13.10 -1.75
C LEU A 148 -9.81 13.17 -2.98
N GLU A 149 -10.36 13.55 -4.13
CA GLU A 149 -9.62 13.70 -5.38
C GLU A 149 -8.53 14.78 -5.28
N GLU A 150 -8.85 15.93 -4.67
CA GLU A 150 -7.90 17.01 -4.44
C GLU A 150 -6.71 16.56 -3.57
N LEU A 151 -6.99 15.90 -2.45
CA LEU A 151 -5.96 15.39 -1.54
C LEU A 151 -5.09 14.30 -2.18
N LEU A 152 -5.69 13.43 -3.00
CA LEU A 152 -4.94 12.44 -3.79
C LEU A 152 -4.01 13.11 -4.80
N ASN A 153 -4.45 14.18 -5.46
CA ASN A 153 -3.62 14.92 -6.41
C ASN A 153 -2.46 15.65 -5.72
N ILE A 154 -2.72 16.25 -4.55
CA ILE A 154 -1.67 16.85 -3.71
C ILE A 154 -0.65 15.79 -3.31
N PHE A 155 -1.11 14.63 -2.83
CA PHE A 155 -0.24 13.51 -2.48
C PHE A 155 0.63 13.06 -3.66
N LYS A 156 0.01 12.78 -4.81
CA LYS A 156 0.71 12.36 -6.04
C LYS A 156 1.77 13.37 -6.49
N SER A 157 1.46 14.66 -6.39
CA SER A 157 2.40 15.74 -6.74
C SER A 157 3.55 15.84 -5.74
N SER A 158 3.25 15.74 -4.44
CA SER A 158 4.26 15.83 -3.37
C SER A 158 5.24 14.65 -3.34
N MET A 159 4.81 13.46 -3.76
CA MET A 159 5.61 12.23 -3.78
C MET A 159 5.99 11.79 -5.20
N GLN A 160 5.87 12.66 -6.21
CA GLN A 160 6.01 12.28 -7.62
C GLN A 160 7.33 11.53 -7.91
N PHE A 161 8.44 12.01 -7.35
CA PHE A 161 9.76 11.40 -7.55
C PHE A 161 9.81 9.97 -7.00
N GLN A 162 9.32 9.77 -5.78
CA GLN A 162 9.25 8.47 -5.12
C GLN A 162 8.33 7.51 -5.90
N LEU A 163 7.14 7.96 -6.28
CA LEU A 163 6.15 7.13 -6.97
C LEU A 163 6.61 6.69 -8.37
N THR A 164 7.47 7.47 -9.02
CA THR A 164 8.04 7.13 -10.32
C THR A 164 8.93 5.87 -10.25
N CYS A 165 9.50 5.54 -9.08
CA CYS A 165 10.28 4.32 -8.90
C CYS A 165 9.49 3.05 -9.24
N PHE A 166 8.18 3.02 -8.96
CA PHE A 166 7.32 1.89 -9.29
C PHE A 166 6.97 1.81 -10.78
N GLN A 167 7.01 2.93 -11.49
CA GLN A 167 6.66 3.02 -12.92
C GLN A 167 7.82 2.65 -13.84
N ALA A 168 9.06 2.91 -13.43
CA ALA A 168 10.25 2.61 -14.22
C ALA A 168 10.43 1.11 -14.53
N ALA A 169 9.89 0.22 -13.68
CA ALA A 169 9.87 -1.22 -13.91
C ALA A 169 8.93 -1.65 -15.06
N SER A 170 7.91 -0.84 -15.39
CA SER A 170 6.99 -1.11 -16.50
C SER A 170 7.59 -0.76 -17.87
N SER A 171 8.58 0.13 -17.93
CA SER A 171 9.19 0.60 -19.17
C SER A 171 10.35 -0.29 -19.63
N ARG A 172 10.05 -1.53 -20.06
CA ARG A 172 10.84 -2.31 -21.03
C ARG A 172 10.15 -3.64 -21.36
N MET A 173 9.00 -3.55 -22.02
CA MET A 173 8.64 -4.53 -23.06
C MET A 173 8.98 -3.92 -24.42
N VAL A 174 10.27 -3.67 -24.69
CA VAL A 174 10.71 -3.48 -26.08
C VAL A 174 10.89 -4.88 -26.63
N LYS A 175 9.93 -5.30 -27.46
CA LYS A 175 10.06 -6.50 -28.30
C LYS A 175 11.31 -6.33 -29.16
N THR A 176 12.31 -7.17 -28.93
CA THR A 176 13.32 -7.55 -29.94
C THR A 176 12.85 -8.83 -30.59
#